data_AF-A0AAW0AET1-F1
#
_entry.id   AF-A0AAW0AET1-F1
#
_cell.length_a   1.000
_cell.length_b   1.000
_cell.length_c   1.000
_cell.angle_alpha   90.00
_cell.angle_beta   90.00
_cell.angle_gamma   90.00
#
_symmetry.space_group_name_H-M   'P 1'
#
loop_
_entity.id
_entity.type
_entity.pdbx_description
1 polymer ?
#
loop_
_entity_poly.entity_id
_entity_poly.type
_entity_poly.pdbx_seq_one_letter_code
_entity_poly.pdbx_strand_id
1 'polypeptide(L)'
;MSSSSGRIADAITTLAQLAITEPGSEPLVLSHPRNLKHGSPLIWNLPYEVSLSQKYGEKSNIEEWKRSYAALDSPEHYFSGDLRACNQEIMRLLKKLIHLEGFLVQFAMEGLNDKGFENEWREYSAEKRKEMVLNGLVRAAFQAPREQSRCDCPELTTSNLEGRGLIDLYRAIIAHDDTGDRCLKTLFLFQHPAIDIEYPDDPSASDLEKATRYLRLVLRTFFIVETLLGILEEFNGFPPNDISLEQEEEKEREGLGECLVCCTNGEGVMNRCAGCRLALYCSTICQSREWPDHKRICRLRKPTCFDPAILMPTPRKPPIFVGCPDPEPGFVRSPALWRQIYCLAREESFEAAYQLEYRPTETVWIHITNLQDRMSFCIARRRAMASGDPLAVSRMRCSLTHYIQNTDLGNTITAEHIRSQLQREYPGVDLPIEHVCGEHWPLEQRPSNEESLDEMKYAKWRDDLAERKRAEGGARLGVDGREEGRMARGMNVRELLPWFQREMGMGDNGEVVGVPWMTFMDFIPQ
;
A
#
# COMPACT_ATOMS: atom_id res chain seq x y z
N MET A 1 -34.87 4.08 -13.44
CA MET A 1 -34.20 2.77 -13.44
C MET A 1 -33.22 2.63 -12.27
N SER A 2 -33.55 3.12 -11.07
CA SER A 2 -32.66 3.15 -9.88
C SER A 2 -33.09 2.22 -8.73
N SER A 3 -34.06 1.33 -8.94
CA SER A 3 -34.63 0.46 -7.89
C SER A 3 -34.17 -1.01 -7.92
N SER A 4 -33.37 -1.40 -8.92
CA SER A 4 -32.85 -2.77 -9.04
C SER A 4 -31.58 -3.01 -8.23
N SER A 5 -30.73 -1.99 -8.07
CA SER A 5 -29.41 -2.12 -7.42
C SER A 5 -29.52 -2.37 -5.91
N GLY A 6 -30.48 -1.74 -5.22
CA GLY A 6 -30.69 -1.94 -3.78
C GLY A 6 -31.19 -3.34 -3.41
N ARG A 7 -32.08 -3.92 -4.24
CA ARG A 7 -32.62 -5.27 -4.01
C ARG A 7 -31.56 -6.37 -4.15
N ILE A 8 -30.56 -6.16 -5.00
CA ILE A 8 -29.44 -7.10 -5.16
C ILE A 8 -28.51 -7.04 -3.95
N ALA A 9 -28.20 -5.85 -3.43
CA ALA A 9 -27.38 -5.69 -2.22
C ALA A 9 -28.05 -6.32 -0.99
N ASP A 10 -29.36 -6.12 -0.82
CA ASP A 10 -30.13 -6.72 0.28
C ASP A 10 -30.24 -8.24 0.15
N ALA A 11 -30.43 -8.76 -1.07
CA ALA A 11 -30.46 -10.19 -1.33
C ALA A 11 -29.09 -10.85 -1.12
N ILE A 12 -28.01 -10.21 -1.53
CA ILE A 12 -26.63 -10.67 -1.29
C ILE A 12 -26.32 -10.68 0.20
N THR A 13 -26.70 -9.63 0.93
CA THR A 13 -26.54 -9.55 2.38
C THR A 13 -27.35 -10.64 3.10
N THR A 14 -28.59 -10.87 2.66
CA THR A 14 -29.46 -11.92 3.18
C THR A 14 -28.90 -13.32 2.89
N LEU A 15 -28.40 -13.57 1.68
CA LEU A 15 -27.79 -14.86 1.31
C LEU A 15 -26.49 -15.11 2.06
N ALA A 16 -25.67 -14.08 2.25
CA ALA A 16 -24.45 -14.17 3.06
C ALA A 16 -24.79 -14.42 4.54
N GLN A 17 -25.83 -13.77 5.08
CA GLN A 17 -26.30 -14.03 6.45
C GLN A 17 -26.85 -15.44 6.60
N LEU A 18 -27.68 -15.92 5.66
CA LEU A 18 -28.21 -17.29 5.68
C LEU A 18 -27.10 -18.35 5.59
N ALA A 19 -26.01 -18.09 4.86
CA ALA A 19 -24.86 -18.99 4.79
C ALA A 19 -24.04 -19.03 6.09
N ILE A 20 -24.15 -18.01 6.95
CA ILE A 20 -23.36 -17.86 8.19
C ILE A 20 -24.14 -18.29 9.44
N THR A 21 -25.48 -18.22 9.43
CA THR A 21 -26.29 -18.31 10.66
C THR A 21 -26.74 -19.71 11.10
N GLU A 22 -26.43 -20.79 10.39
CA GLU A 22 -26.76 -22.14 10.89
C GLU A 22 -25.74 -22.60 11.95
N PRO A 23 -26.09 -22.64 13.25
CA PRO A 23 -25.15 -23.05 14.28
C PRO A 23 -24.93 -24.57 14.16
N GLY A 24 -23.75 -24.96 13.68
CA GLY A 24 -23.38 -26.37 13.49
C GLY A 24 -23.17 -26.79 12.03
N SER A 25 -23.29 -25.89 11.06
CA SER A 25 -22.73 -26.16 9.72
C SER A 25 -21.20 -26.18 9.83
N GLU A 26 -20.57 -27.22 9.26
CA GLU A 26 -19.12 -27.20 9.05
C GLU A 26 -18.78 -25.91 8.27
N PRO A 27 -17.66 -25.23 8.61
CA PRO A 27 -17.25 -24.05 7.86
C PRO A 27 -17.26 -24.42 6.39
N LEU A 28 -18.07 -23.69 5.60
CA LEU A 28 -18.30 -23.94 4.18
C LEU A 28 -16.94 -24.27 3.55
N VAL A 29 -16.69 -25.53 3.21
CA VAL A 29 -15.43 -25.93 2.58
C VAL A 29 -15.48 -25.30 1.20
N LEU A 30 -14.86 -24.14 1.07
CA LEU A 30 -14.92 -23.30 -0.12
C LEU A 30 -14.35 -24.11 -1.28
N SER A 31 -15.18 -24.30 -2.30
CA SER A 31 -14.80 -25.09 -3.45
C SER A 31 -13.71 -24.35 -4.22
N HIS A 32 -12.60 -25.06 -4.48
CA HIS A 32 -11.52 -24.57 -5.33
C HIS A 32 -12.09 -24.03 -6.66
N PRO A 33 -11.56 -22.91 -7.21
CA PRO A 33 -11.99 -22.35 -8.49
C PRO A 33 -12.13 -23.35 -9.65
N ARG A 34 -11.42 -24.49 -9.62
CA ARG A 34 -11.56 -25.60 -10.59
C ARG A 34 -13.01 -26.15 -10.66
N ASN A 35 -13.82 -25.91 -9.63
CA ASN A 35 -15.22 -26.30 -9.54
C ASN A 35 -16.20 -25.19 -9.98
N LEU A 36 -15.71 -24.07 -10.53
CA LEU A 36 -16.53 -22.98 -11.09
C LEU A 36 -17.32 -23.37 -12.35
N LYS A 37 -17.41 -24.66 -12.70
CA LYS A 37 -18.08 -25.17 -13.91
C LYS A 37 -19.50 -24.61 -14.11
N HIS A 38 -20.15 -24.06 -13.08
CA HIS A 38 -21.47 -23.43 -13.16
C HIS A 38 -21.63 -22.11 -12.36
N GLY A 39 -20.55 -21.44 -11.92
CA GLY A 39 -20.62 -20.33 -10.97
C GLY A 39 -20.10 -18.97 -11.48
N SER A 40 -20.78 -17.88 -11.13
CA SER A 40 -20.31 -16.50 -11.35
C SER A 40 -19.08 -16.21 -10.47
N PRO A 41 -17.99 -15.59 -10.99
CA PRO A 41 -16.84 -15.15 -10.19
C PRO A 41 -17.24 -14.29 -8.98
N LEU A 42 -18.30 -13.49 -9.13
CA LEU A 42 -18.84 -12.66 -8.04
C LEU A 42 -19.33 -13.50 -6.87
N ILE A 43 -20.09 -14.57 -7.15
CA ILE A 43 -20.64 -15.46 -6.12
C ILE A 43 -19.50 -16.20 -5.41
N TRP A 44 -18.49 -16.62 -6.16
CA TRP A 44 -17.31 -17.28 -5.60
C TRP A 44 -16.46 -16.36 -4.72
N ASN A 45 -16.33 -15.08 -5.08
CA ASN A 45 -15.53 -14.13 -4.31
C ASN A 45 -16.26 -13.58 -3.07
N LEU A 46 -17.59 -13.55 -3.08
CA LEU A 46 -18.40 -12.92 -2.04
C LEU A 46 -18.08 -13.39 -0.60
N PRO A 47 -17.92 -14.69 -0.29
CA PRO A 47 -17.58 -15.13 1.08
C PRO A 47 -16.27 -14.52 1.59
N TYR A 48 -15.31 -14.25 0.69
CA TYR A 48 -14.02 -13.68 1.04
C TYR A 48 -14.09 -12.18 1.27
N GLU A 49 -14.88 -11.45 0.48
CA GLU A 49 -15.16 -10.02 0.73
C GLU A 49 -15.77 -9.81 2.11
N VAL A 50 -16.71 -10.68 2.50
CA VAL A 50 -17.31 -10.68 3.83
C VAL A 50 -16.27 -10.99 4.90
N SER A 51 -15.42 -12.00 4.67
CA SER A 51 -14.37 -12.39 5.62
C SER A 51 -13.32 -11.30 5.81
N LEU A 52 -12.85 -10.65 4.75
CA LEU A 52 -11.93 -9.52 4.80
C LEU A 52 -12.57 -8.31 5.50
N SER A 53 -13.82 -8.00 5.20
CA SER A 53 -14.55 -6.91 5.85
C SER A 53 -14.75 -7.15 7.34
N GLN A 54 -15.00 -8.39 7.75
CA GLN A 54 -15.09 -8.77 9.17
C GLN A 54 -13.72 -8.72 9.86
N LYS A 55 -12.67 -9.22 9.20
CA LYS A 55 -11.30 -9.29 9.75
C LYS A 55 -10.64 -7.92 9.87
N TYR A 56 -10.80 -7.05 8.88
CA TYR A 56 -10.06 -5.79 8.75
C TYR A 56 -10.92 -4.52 8.71
N GLY A 57 -12.25 -4.65 8.80
CA GLY A 57 -13.15 -3.50 8.82
C GLY A 57 -13.08 -2.68 10.11
N GLU A 58 -13.74 -1.52 10.12
CA GLU A 58 -13.65 -0.52 11.20
C GLU A 58 -14.07 -1.03 12.59
N LYS A 59 -14.86 -2.11 12.65
CA LYS A 59 -15.35 -2.70 13.90
C LYS A 59 -14.66 -4.03 14.24
N SER A 60 -13.57 -4.37 13.54
CA SER A 60 -12.89 -5.64 13.73
C SER A 60 -12.29 -5.72 15.14
N ASN A 61 -12.68 -6.76 15.88
CA ASN A 61 -11.99 -7.18 17.09
C ASN A 61 -10.93 -8.21 16.68
N ILE A 62 -9.75 -7.73 16.28
CA ILE A 62 -8.63 -8.59 15.83
C ILE A 62 -8.36 -9.72 16.84
N GLU A 63 -8.49 -9.46 18.14
CA GLU A 63 -8.25 -10.46 19.18
C GLU A 63 -9.33 -11.55 19.27
N GLU A 64 -10.57 -11.23 18.89
CA GLU A 64 -11.63 -12.23 18.73
C GLU A 64 -11.41 -13.05 17.46
N TRP A 65 -10.99 -12.41 16.37
CA TRP A 65 -10.66 -13.10 15.12
C TRP A 65 -9.48 -14.06 15.30
N LYS A 66 -8.40 -13.60 15.95
CA LYS A 66 -7.25 -14.42 16.34
C LYS A 66 -7.67 -15.65 17.12
N ARG A 67 -8.62 -15.53 18.07
CA ARG A 67 -9.12 -16.66 18.85
C ARG A 67 -9.90 -17.66 18.00
N SER A 68 -10.74 -17.20 17.09
CA SER A 68 -11.54 -18.07 16.20
C SER A 68 -10.68 -18.82 15.18
N TYR A 69 -9.59 -18.21 14.70
CA TYR A 69 -8.73 -18.80 13.68
C TYR A 69 -7.47 -19.48 14.21
N ALA A 70 -7.07 -19.25 15.47
CA ALA A 70 -5.88 -19.88 16.07
C ALA A 70 -5.86 -21.41 15.94
N ALA A 71 -7.03 -22.06 15.89
CA ALA A 71 -7.14 -23.51 15.71
C ALA A 71 -6.91 -23.98 14.26
N LEU A 72 -7.27 -23.16 13.25
CA LEU A 72 -7.08 -23.47 11.83
C LEU A 72 -5.70 -23.01 11.32
N ASP A 73 -5.05 -22.13 12.07
CA ASP A 73 -3.92 -21.34 11.60
C ASP A 73 -2.64 -21.61 12.43
N SER A 74 -2.61 -22.72 13.16
CA SER A 74 -1.44 -23.10 13.96
C SER A 74 -0.28 -23.52 13.03
N PRO A 75 0.98 -23.17 13.37
CA PRO A 75 2.17 -23.64 12.64
C PRO A 75 2.23 -25.16 12.44
N GLU A 76 1.60 -25.93 13.35
CA GLU A 76 1.56 -27.38 13.29
C GLU A 76 0.73 -27.88 12.10
N HIS A 77 -0.29 -27.12 11.69
CA HIS A 77 -1.13 -27.47 10.54
C HIS A 77 -0.36 -27.39 9.22
N TYR A 78 0.61 -26.47 9.11
CA TYR A 78 1.29 -26.20 7.85
C TYR A 78 2.45 -27.15 7.54
N PHE A 79 3.27 -27.52 8.54
CA PHE A 79 4.47 -28.34 8.33
C PHE A 79 4.71 -29.37 9.43
N SER A 80 3.69 -29.78 10.19
CA SER A 80 3.85 -30.71 11.32
C SER A 80 4.91 -30.26 12.35
N GLY A 81 5.15 -28.95 12.44
CA GLY A 81 6.19 -28.38 13.30
C GLY A 81 7.62 -28.48 12.76
N ASP A 82 7.84 -28.90 11.51
CA ASP A 82 9.18 -29.00 10.91
C ASP A 82 9.65 -27.66 10.34
N LEU A 83 10.50 -26.95 11.12
CA LEU A 83 11.16 -25.71 10.72
C LEU A 83 11.92 -25.87 9.38
N ARG A 84 12.55 -27.03 9.15
CA ARG A 84 13.32 -27.28 7.94
C ARG A 84 12.43 -27.36 6.71
N ALA A 85 11.27 -28.01 6.83
CA ALA A 85 10.28 -28.07 5.75
C ALA A 85 9.71 -26.68 5.45
N CYS A 86 9.35 -25.92 6.50
CA CYS A 86 8.87 -24.54 6.36
C CYS A 86 9.89 -23.66 5.63
N ASN A 87 11.17 -23.67 6.04
CA ASN A 87 12.23 -22.90 5.39
C ASN A 87 12.47 -23.32 3.93
N GLN A 88 12.32 -24.61 3.60
CA GLN A 88 12.45 -25.06 2.21
C GLN A 88 11.31 -24.52 1.34
N GLU A 89 10.09 -24.51 1.87
CA GLU A 89 8.94 -23.97 1.15
C GLU A 89 9.05 -22.47 0.95
N ILE A 90 9.43 -21.72 2.00
CA ILE A 90 9.74 -20.29 1.90
C ILE A 90 10.72 -20.04 0.76
N MET A 91 11.85 -20.76 0.73
CA MET A 91 12.86 -20.55 -0.30
C MET A 91 12.38 -20.88 -1.71
N ARG A 92 11.55 -21.92 -1.86
CA ARG A 92 10.95 -22.29 -3.14
C ARG A 92 10.04 -21.16 -3.64
N LEU A 93 9.15 -20.67 -2.77
CA LEU A 93 8.21 -19.60 -3.09
C LEU A 93 8.92 -18.29 -3.37
N LEU A 94 9.92 -17.91 -2.58
CA LEU A 94 10.72 -16.70 -2.81
C LEU A 94 11.34 -16.67 -4.20
N LYS A 95 11.90 -17.80 -4.66
CA LYS A 95 12.50 -17.89 -5.99
C LYS A 95 11.45 -17.64 -7.08
N LYS A 96 10.28 -18.29 -7.00
CA LYS A 96 9.20 -18.11 -7.98
C LYS A 96 8.66 -16.67 -7.93
N LEU A 97 8.51 -16.12 -6.73
CA LEU A 97 7.98 -14.78 -6.51
C LEU A 97 8.87 -13.68 -7.10
N ILE A 98 10.20 -13.78 -6.93
CA ILE A 98 11.16 -12.83 -7.55
C ILE A 98 10.98 -12.79 -9.07
N HIS A 99 10.78 -13.94 -9.71
CA HIS A 99 10.53 -13.97 -11.16
C HIS A 99 9.18 -13.34 -11.52
N LEU A 100 8.11 -13.69 -10.81
CA LEU A 100 6.77 -13.14 -11.03
C LEU A 100 6.72 -11.63 -10.84
N GLU A 101 7.34 -11.12 -9.77
CA GLU A 101 7.45 -9.68 -9.52
C GLU A 101 8.21 -8.98 -10.66
N GLY A 102 9.29 -9.58 -11.19
CA GLY A 102 10.05 -9.01 -12.30
C GLY A 102 9.24 -8.93 -13.59
N PHE A 103 8.44 -9.96 -13.87
CA PHE A 103 7.47 -9.94 -14.97
C PHE A 103 6.40 -8.87 -14.76
N LEU A 104 5.83 -8.80 -13.55
CA LEU A 104 4.80 -7.84 -13.19
C LEU A 104 5.30 -6.39 -13.33
N VAL A 105 6.49 -6.07 -12.82
CA VAL A 105 7.09 -4.73 -12.92
C VAL A 105 7.21 -4.32 -14.39
N GLN A 106 7.77 -5.19 -15.22
CA GLN A 106 7.93 -4.87 -16.64
C GLN A 106 6.57 -4.67 -17.33
N PHE A 107 5.61 -5.59 -17.14
CA PHE A 107 4.27 -5.47 -17.73
C PHE A 107 3.55 -4.22 -17.26
N ALA A 108 3.66 -3.88 -15.98
CA ALA A 108 3.03 -2.71 -15.40
C ALA A 108 3.71 -1.41 -15.88
N MET A 109 5.04 -1.38 -16.06
CA MET A 109 5.75 -0.23 -16.63
C MET A 109 5.33 0.03 -18.08
N GLU A 110 5.32 -1.01 -18.92
CA GLU A 110 4.86 -0.91 -20.32
C GLU A 110 3.38 -0.47 -20.38
N GLY A 111 2.53 -1.03 -19.51
CA GLY A 111 1.11 -0.68 -19.43
C GLY A 111 0.87 0.76 -18.99
N LEU A 112 1.52 1.20 -17.92
CA LEU A 112 1.29 2.52 -17.31
C LEU A 112 1.94 3.66 -18.12
N ASN A 113 3.12 3.45 -18.70
CA ASN A 113 3.82 4.50 -19.44
C ASN A 113 3.39 4.58 -20.91
N ASP A 114 3.35 3.44 -21.62
CA ASP A 114 3.28 3.45 -23.08
C ASP A 114 1.86 3.23 -23.60
N LYS A 115 1.05 2.45 -22.87
CA LYS A 115 -0.30 2.05 -23.32
C LYS A 115 -1.42 2.83 -22.65
N GLY A 116 -1.12 3.76 -21.75
CA GLY A 116 -2.15 4.54 -21.08
C GLY A 116 -3.12 3.69 -20.24
N PHE A 117 -2.66 2.53 -19.71
CA PHE A 117 -3.47 1.62 -18.90
C PHE A 117 -4.29 2.35 -17.83
N GLU A 118 -3.68 3.30 -17.12
CA GLU A 118 -4.36 4.05 -16.06
C GLU A 118 -5.51 4.94 -16.59
N ASN A 119 -5.35 5.52 -17.77
CA ASN A 119 -6.40 6.34 -18.39
C ASN A 119 -7.55 5.46 -18.87
N GLU A 120 -7.25 4.37 -19.59
CA GLU A 120 -8.27 3.41 -20.04
C GLU A 120 -9.00 2.76 -18.86
N TRP A 121 -8.26 2.40 -17.80
CA TRP A 121 -8.84 1.88 -16.56
C TRP A 121 -9.84 2.85 -15.95
N ARG A 122 -9.55 4.15 -15.94
CA ARG A 122 -10.46 5.19 -15.43
C ARG A 122 -11.69 5.38 -16.32
N GLU A 123 -11.53 5.24 -17.63
CA GLU A 123 -12.61 5.36 -18.62
C GLU A 123 -13.59 4.19 -18.59
N TYR A 124 -13.14 2.99 -18.18
CA TYR A 124 -14.04 1.86 -18.01
C TYR A 124 -15.15 2.13 -16.98
N SER A 125 -16.30 1.49 -17.17
CA SER A 125 -17.36 1.51 -16.17
C SER A 125 -16.92 0.75 -14.91
N ALA A 126 -17.55 1.05 -13.77
CA ALA A 126 -17.28 0.34 -12.52
C ALA A 126 -17.54 -1.16 -12.68
N GLU A 127 -18.58 -1.54 -13.41
CA GLU A 127 -18.93 -2.94 -13.69
C GLU A 127 -17.84 -3.65 -14.50
N LYS A 128 -17.24 -2.97 -15.50
CA LYS A 128 -16.18 -3.57 -16.30
C LYS A 128 -14.89 -3.74 -15.50
N ARG A 129 -14.51 -2.73 -14.70
CA ARG A 129 -13.38 -2.85 -13.78
C ARG A 129 -13.59 -4.00 -12.79
N LYS A 130 -14.79 -4.11 -12.22
CA LYS A 130 -15.17 -5.18 -11.31
C LYS A 130 -15.02 -6.55 -11.94
N GLU A 131 -15.50 -6.71 -13.17
CA GLU A 131 -15.34 -7.95 -13.93
C GLU A 131 -13.87 -8.32 -14.10
N MET A 132 -13.03 -7.37 -14.52
CA MET A 132 -11.59 -7.59 -14.69
C MET A 132 -10.90 -7.96 -13.37
N VAL A 133 -11.24 -7.28 -12.27
CA VAL A 133 -10.74 -7.60 -10.92
C VAL A 133 -11.12 -9.02 -10.51
N LEU A 134 -12.38 -9.40 -10.69
CA LEU A 134 -12.86 -10.75 -10.35
C LEU A 134 -12.15 -11.82 -11.19
N ASN A 135 -11.94 -11.57 -12.48
CA ASN A 135 -11.19 -12.49 -13.35
C ASN A 135 -9.73 -12.61 -12.90
N GLY A 136 -9.07 -11.51 -12.53
CA GLY A 136 -7.72 -11.53 -11.98
C GLY A 136 -7.61 -12.31 -10.66
N LEU A 137 -8.57 -12.12 -9.74
CA LEU A 137 -8.65 -12.88 -8.48
C LEU A 137 -8.84 -14.38 -8.72
N VAL A 138 -9.70 -14.74 -9.68
CA VAL A 138 -9.91 -16.13 -10.09
C VAL A 138 -8.62 -16.73 -10.64
N ARG A 139 -7.92 -16.04 -11.55
CA ARG A 139 -6.62 -16.46 -12.09
C ARG A 139 -5.60 -16.68 -10.97
N ALA A 140 -5.48 -15.74 -10.03
CA ALA A 140 -4.59 -15.85 -8.89
C ALA A 140 -4.93 -17.06 -8.01
N ALA A 141 -6.20 -17.36 -7.79
CA ALA A 141 -6.61 -18.53 -7.02
C ALA A 141 -6.28 -19.87 -7.71
N PHE A 142 -6.03 -19.88 -9.03
CA PHE A 142 -5.51 -21.05 -9.73
C PHE A 142 -3.99 -21.17 -9.69
N GLN A 143 -3.27 -20.05 -9.65
CA GLN A 143 -1.82 -20.00 -9.78
C GLN A 143 -1.08 -19.89 -8.43
N ALA A 144 -1.70 -19.26 -7.44
CA ALA A 144 -1.13 -19.14 -6.12
C ALA A 144 -1.09 -20.51 -5.42
N PRO A 145 -0.01 -20.84 -4.68
CA PRO A 145 0.15 -22.13 -4.03
C PRO A 145 -0.98 -22.49 -3.05
N ARG A 146 -1.67 -21.47 -2.50
CA ARG A 146 -2.72 -21.62 -1.50
C ARG A 146 -3.75 -20.51 -1.66
N GLU A 147 -4.95 -20.85 -2.09
CA GLU A 147 -6.06 -19.89 -2.20
C GLU A 147 -6.35 -19.18 -0.87
N GLN A 148 -6.20 -19.87 0.26
CA GLN A 148 -6.49 -19.32 1.59
C GLN A 148 -5.62 -18.10 1.96
N SER A 149 -4.45 -17.94 1.33
CA SER A 149 -3.59 -16.77 1.55
C SER A 149 -4.27 -15.44 1.19
N ARG A 150 -5.35 -15.47 0.40
CA ARG A 150 -6.14 -14.27 0.10
C ARG A 150 -6.85 -13.67 1.32
N CYS A 151 -7.10 -14.46 2.36
CA CYS A 151 -7.64 -13.96 3.64
C CYS A 151 -6.66 -13.02 4.36
N ASP A 152 -5.37 -13.05 3.97
CA ASP A 152 -4.33 -12.16 4.48
C ASP A 152 -4.09 -10.95 3.54
N CYS A 153 -4.95 -10.73 2.54
CA CYS A 153 -4.79 -9.69 1.53
C CYS A 153 -5.90 -8.62 1.61
N PRO A 154 -5.92 -7.74 2.64
CA PRO A 154 -6.92 -6.68 2.78
C PRO A 154 -6.95 -5.71 1.59
N GLU A 155 -5.87 -5.61 0.81
CA GLU A 155 -5.80 -4.76 -0.38
C GLU A 155 -6.57 -5.30 -1.57
N LEU A 156 -6.95 -6.59 -1.57
CA LEU A 156 -7.51 -7.26 -2.74
C LEU A 156 -9.05 -7.33 -2.73
N THR A 157 -9.71 -6.41 -2.02
CA THR A 157 -11.16 -6.27 -2.15
C THR A 157 -11.51 -5.68 -3.51
N THR A 158 -12.64 -6.12 -4.06
CA THR A 158 -13.18 -5.61 -5.34
C THR A 158 -13.34 -4.09 -5.30
N SER A 159 -13.87 -3.56 -4.20
CA SER A 159 -14.04 -2.11 -4.03
C SER A 159 -12.72 -1.33 -4.02
N ASN A 160 -11.64 -1.89 -3.47
CA ASN A 160 -10.33 -1.25 -3.47
C ASN A 160 -9.67 -1.30 -4.85
N LEU A 161 -9.69 -2.47 -5.50
CA LEU A 161 -9.03 -2.68 -6.79
C LEU A 161 -9.78 -2.03 -7.97
N GLU A 162 -11.11 -1.88 -7.89
CA GLU A 162 -11.88 -1.11 -8.88
C GLU A 162 -11.52 0.38 -8.88
N GLY A 163 -10.92 0.88 -7.80
CA GLY A 163 -10.55 2.28 -7.62
C GLY A 163 -9.07 2.56 -7.90
N ARG A 164 -8.49 3.45 -7.09
CA ARG A 164 -7.05 3.78 -7.15
C ARG A 164 -6.17 2.70 -6.54
N GLY A 165 -6.72 1.82 -5.69
CA GLY A 165 -5.95 0.79 -4.99
C GLY A 165 -5.15 -0.10 -5.94
N LEU A 166 -5.72 -0.46 -7.10
CA LEU A 166 -5.00 -1.23 -8.12
C LEU A 166 -3.77 -0.47 -8.66
N ILE A 167 -3.95 0.80 -9.02
CA ILE A 167 -2.86 1.64 -9.57
C ILE A 167 -1.79 1.88 -8.52
N ASP A 168 -2.18 2.10 -7.26
CA ASP A 168 -1.27 2.31 -6.16
C ASP A 168 -0.41 1.06 -5.89
N LEU A 169 -0.97 -0.14 -6.02
CA LEU A 169 -0.21 -1.40 -5.92
C LEU A 169 0.80 -1.56 -7.07
N TYR A 170 0.43 -1.26 -8.32
CA TYR A 170 1.39 -1.28 -9.43
C TYR A 170 2.51 -0.27 -9.24
N ARG A 171 2.20 0.96 -8.81
CA ARG A 171 3.21 1.99 -8.55
C ARG A 171 4.13 1.58 -7.41
N ALA A 172 3.60 0.94 -6.36
CA ALA A 172 4.39 0.48 -5.24
C ALA A 172 5.45 -0.54 -5.67
N ILE A 173 5.07 -1.52 -6.51
CA ILE A 173 6.02 -2.53 -7.00
C ILE A 173 6.98 -1.97 -8.06
N ILE A 174 6.54 -1.07 -8.95
CA ILE A 174 7.46 -0.40 -9.91
C ILE A 174 8.47 0.48 -9.18
N ALA A 175 8.06 1.19 -8.12
CA ALA A 175 9.00 1.96 -7.30
C ALA A 175 10.01 1.05 -6.56
N HIS A 176 9.73 -0.25 -6.46
CA HIS A 176 10.69 -1.21 -5.96
C HIS A 176 11.81 -1.50 -6.97
N ASP A 177 11.49 -1.52 -8.26
CA ASP A 177 12.45 -1.77 -9.33
C ASP A 177 12.16 -0.90 -10.54
N ASP A 178 12.93 0.18 -10.64
CA ASP A 178 12.82 1.16 -11.71
C ASP A 178 13.54 0.73 -12.99
N THR A 179 14.22 -0.44 -12.98
CA THR A 179 15.00 -0.89 -14.14
C THR A 179 14.15 -1.61 -15.17
N GLY A 180 13.10 -2.32 -14.73
CA GLY A 180 12.22 -3.10 -15.61
C GLY A 180 12.92 -4.23 -16.38
N ASP A 181 14.11 -4.67 -15.94
CA ASP A 181 14.94 -5.65 -16.66
C ASP A 181 14.58 -7.12 -16.37
N ARG A 182 13.43 -7.35 -15.71
CA ARG A 182 12.93 -8.64 -15.20
C ARG A 182 13.84 -9.30 -14.15
N CYS A 183 14.96 -8.68 -13.77
CA CYS A 183 15.96 -9.26 -12.90
C CYS A 183 15.94 -8.56 -11.53
N LEU A 184 14.85 -8.78 -10.79
CA LEU A 184 14.71 -8.23 -9.45
C LEU A 184 15.85 -8.67 -8.54
N LYS A 185 16.58 -7.68 -8.02
CA LYS A 185 17.67 -7.89 -7.06
C LYS A 185 17.14 -8.14 -5.65
N THR A 186 15.96 -7.62 -5.35
CA THR A 186 15.31 -7.72 -4.05
C THR A 186 13.85 -8.02 -4.23
N LEU A 187 13.29 -8.75 -3.27
CA LEU A 187 11.87 -9.08 -3.21
C LEU A 187 11.06 -7.89 -2.69
N PHE A 188 9.89 -7.65 -3.26
CA PHE A 188 8.94 -6.65 -2.77
C PHE A 188 7.83 -7.27 -1.92
N LEU A 189 7.98 -7.22 -0.59
CA LEU A 189 6.91 -7.62 0.32
C LEU A 189 5.92 -6.46 0.51
N PHE A 190 4.70 -6.61 0.00
CA PHE A 190 3.62 -5.63 0.21
C PHE A 190 3.40 -5.42 1.71
N GLN A 191 3.40 -4.16 2.15
CA GLN A 191 3.20 -3.82 3.56
C GLN A 191 1.74 -3.42 3.80
N HIS A 192 1.17 -3.81 4.93
CA HIS A 192 -0.16 -3.37 5.32
C HIS A 192 -0.27 -3.23 6.84
N PRO A 193 -0.77 -2.10 7.38
CA PRO A 193 -0.81 -1.87 8.83
C PRO A 193 -1.51 -2.98 9.62
N ALA A 194 -2.60 -3.53 9.10
CA ALA A 194 -3.32 -4.61 9.77
C ALA A 194 -2.51 -5.92 9.84
N ILE A 195 -1.68 -6.18 8.81
CA ILE A 195 -0.81 -7.36 8.74
C ILE A 195 0.37 -7.19 9.70
N ASP A 196 0.91 -5.99 9.82
CA ASP A 196 1.98 -5.68 10.78
C ASP A 196 1.51 -5.86 12.24
N ILE A 197 0.23 -5.55 12.52
CA ILE A 197 -0.41 -5.78 13.83
C ILE A 197 -0.66 -7.27 14.08
N GLU A 198 -1.01 -8.02 13.04
CA GLU A 198 -1.30 -9.45 13.14
C GLU A 198 -0.02 -10.28 13.33
N TYR A 199 1.05 -9.91 12.63
CA TYR A 199 2.36 -10.55 12.68
C TYR A 199 3.43 -9.60 13.22
N PRO A 200 3.33 -9.19 14.49
CA PRO A 200 4.33 -8.31 15.07
C PRO A 200 5.69 -8.99 15.04
N ASP A 201 6.74 -8.20 14.82
CA ASP A 201 8.11 -8.66 15.02
C ASP A 201 8.32 -8.92 16.51
N ASP A 202 8.31 -10.19 16.88
CA ASP A 202 8.51 -10.65 18.25
C ASP A 202 9.86 -11.37 18.33
N PRO A 203 10.89 -10.72 18.89
CA PRO A 203 12.20 -11.33 19.00
C PRO A 203 12.19 -12.57 19.90
N SER A 204 11.21 -12.69 20.80
CA SER A 204 11.06 -13.82 21.72
C SER A 204 10.37 -15.05 21.11
N ALA A 205 9.72 -14.89 19.94
CA ALA A 205 9.09 -16.00 19.25
C ALA A 205 10.11 -17.08 18.83
N SER A 206 9.65 -18.33 18.81
CA SER A 206 10.46 -19.46 18.35
C SER A 206 10.81 -19.29 16.86
N ASP A 207 11.90 -19.92 16.42
CA ASP A 207 12.31 -19.88 15.01
C ASP A 207 11.23 -20.44 14.08
N LEU A 208 10.46 -21.43 14.53
CA LEU A 208 9.34 -21.99 13.77
C LEU A 208 8.19 -20.98 13.61
N GLU A 209 7.84 -20.27 14.69
CA GLU A 209 6.82 -19.22 14.61
C GLU A 209 7.28 -18.09 13.69
N LYS A 210 8.54 -17.64 13.81
CA LYS A 210 9.12 -16.63 12.91
C LYS A 210 9.10 -17.07 11.45
N ALA A 211 9.52 -18.31 11.16
CA ALA A 211 9.47 -18.87 9.81
C ALA A 211 8.03 -18.97 9.29
N THR A 212 7.08 -19.40 10.12
CA THR A 212 5.67 -19.51 9.74
C THR A 212 5.05 -18.14 9.42
N ARG A 213 5.30 -17.12 10.26
CA ARG A 213 4.88 -15.74 9.98
C ARG A 213 5.45 -15.25 8.66
N TYR A 214 6.74 -15.50 8.43
CA TYR A 214 7.38 -15.09 7.19
C TYR A 214 6.82 -15.81 5.96
N LEU A 215 6.55 -17.11 6.05
CA LEU A 215 5.88 -17.85 4.98
C LEU A 215 4.53 -17.24 4.63
N ARG A 216 3.75 -16.79 5.62
CA ARG A 216 2.45 -16.13 5.37
C ARG A 216 2.63 -14.83 4.61
N LEU A 217 3.62 -14.01 4.97
CA LEU A 217 3.96 -12.79 4.21
C LEU A 217 4.36 -13.11 2.76
N VAL A 218 5.11 -14.19 2.54
CA VAL A 218 5.48 -14.65 1.19
C VAL A 218 4.25 -15.13 0.41
N LEU A 219 3.41 -15.99 0.98
CA LEU A 219 2.18 -16.48 0.34
C LEU A 219 1.21 -15.34 0.00
N ARG A 220 1.06 -14.39 0.92
CA ARG A 220 0.28 -13.18 0.72
C ARG A 220 0.80 -12.34 -0.44
N THR A 221 2.10 -12.04 -0.44
CA THR A 221 2.75 -11.28 -1.52
C THR A 221 2.59 -12.00 -2.86
N PHE A 222 2.75 -13.32 -2.87
CA PHE A 222 2.51 -14.16 -4.03
C PHE A 222 1.09 -13.99 -4.59
N PHE A 223 0.08 -14.08 -3.73
CA PHE A 223 -1.31 -13.94 -4.15
C PHE A 223 -1.61 -12.53 -4.70
N ILE A 224 -1.05 -11.48 -4.09
CA ILE A 224 -1.15 -10.10 -4.60
C ILE A 224 -0.53 -10.00 -5.99
N VAL A 225 0.72 -10.46 -6.18
CA VAL A 225 1.44 -10.40 -7.46
C VAL A 225 0.67 -11.14 -8.57
N GLU A 226 0.21 -12.36 -8.30
CA GLU A 226 -0.59 -13.14 -9.25
C GLU A 226 -1.92 -12.46 -9.59
N THR A 227 -2.58 -11.81 -8.61
CA THR A 227 -3.82 -11.06 -8.85
C THR A 227 -3.56 -9.88 -9.78
N LEU A 228 -2.51 -9.10 -9.50
CA LEU A 228 -2.12 -7.94 -10.31
C LEU A 228 -1.76 -8.39 -11.74
N LEU A 229 -0.96 -9.45 -11.88
CA LEU A 229 -0.63 -10.00 -13.19
C LEU A 229 -1.89 -10.47 -13.93
N GLY A 230 -2.77 -11.21 -13.25
CA GLY A 230 -4.03 -11.68 -13.82
C GLY A 230 -4.96 -10.56 -14.28
N ILE A 231 -4.99 -9.41 -13.59
CA ILE A 231 -5.74 -8.22 -14.02
C ILE A 231 -5.12 -7.60 -15.28
N LEU A 232 -3.78 -7.45 -15.33
CA LEU A 232 -3.11 -6.96 -16.54
C LEU A 232 -3.30 -7.91 -17.72
N GLU A 233 -3.26 -9.22 -17.47
CA GLU A 233 -3.49 -10.20 -18.51
C GLU A 233 -4.90 -10.09 -19.10
N GLU A 234 -5.91 -10.02 -18.22
CA GLU A 234 -7.30 -9.81 -18.61
C GLU A 234 -7.49 -8.51 -19.39
N PHE A 235 -6.88 -7.42 -18.92
CA PHE A 235 -6.91 -6.12 -19.59
C PHE A 235 -6.33 -6.20 -21.01
N ASN A 236 -5.22 -6.91 -21.20
CA ASN A 236 -4.59 -7.09 -22.50
C ASN A 236 -5.28 -8.18 -23.36
N GLY A 237 -6.38 -8.79 -22.88
CA GLY A 237 -7.12 -9.82 -23.58
C GLY A 237 -6.39 -11.17 -23.67
N PHE A 238 -5.40 -11.41 -22.81
CA PHE A 238 -4.76 -12.72 -22.73
C PHE A 238 -5.71 -13.73 -22.08
N PRO A 239 -5.92 -14.92 -22.67
CA PRO A 239 -6.73 -15.94 -22.04
C PRO A 239 -6.09 -16.40 -20.72
N PRO A 240 -6.86 -16.96 -19.77
CA PRO A 240 -6.28 -17.62 -18.61
C PRO A 240 -5.27 -18.67 -19.06
N ASN A 241 -4.06 -18.64 -18.51
CA ASN A 241 -3.06 -19.66 -18.80
C ASN A 241 -3.56 -21.02 -18.30
N ASP A 242 -3.87 -21.93 -19.23
CA ASP A 242 -4.25 -23.32 -18.95
C ASP A 242 -3.04 -24.18 -18.53
N ILE A 243 -1.85 -23.58 -18.39
CA ILE A 243 -0.68 -24.27 -17.86
C ILE A 243 -1.00 -24.62 -16.41
N SER A 244 -1.26 -25.91 -16.17
CA SER A 244 -1.48 -26.39 -14.82
C SER A 244 -0.19 -26.23 -14.05
N LEU A 245 -0.26 -25.75 -12.80
CA LEU A 245 0.86 -25.76 -11.85
C LEU A 245 1.57 -27.13 -11.83
N GLU A 246 0.82 -28.21 -12.06
CA GLU A 246 1.31 -29.57 -12.17
C GLU A 246 2.34 -29.74 -13.32
N GLN A 247 2.16 -29.06 -14.46
CA GLN A 247 3.12 -29.09 -15.57
C GLN A 247 4.41 -28.32 -15.26
N GLU A 248 4.32 -27.20 -14.54
CA GLU A 248 5.51 -26.49 -14.06
C GLU A 248 6.26 -27.32 -13.01
N GLU A 249 5.53 -27.91 -12.05
CA GLU A 249 6.10 -28.78 -11.03
C GLU A 249 6.68 -30.07 -11.61
N GLU A 250 6.09 -30.60 -12.69
CA GLU A 250 6.65 -31.74 -13.44
C GLU A 250 7.95 -31.34 -14.14
N LYS A 251 8.01 -30.19 -14.82
CA LYS A 251 9.27 -29.65 -15.38
C LYS A 251 10.34 -29.42 -14.31
N GLU A 252 9.96 -28.91 -13.13
CA GLU A 252 10.89 -28.75 -12.00
C GLU A 252 11.39 -30.11 -11.48
N ARG A 253 10.52 -31.13 -11.41
CA ARG A 253 10.88 -32.51 -11.02
C ARG A 253 11.81 -33.16 -12.03
N GLU A 254 11.59 -32.95 -13.33
CA GLU A 254 12.44 -33.42 -14.42
C GLU A 254 13.81 -32.73 -14.44
N GLY A 255 14.02 -31.70 -13.62
CA GLY A 255 15.29 -30.99 -13.54
C GLY A 255 15.56 -30.11 -14.76
N LEU A 256 14.53 -29.79 -15.54
CA LEU A 256 14.55 -28.86 -16.68
C LEU A 256 14.51 -27.39 -16.21
N GLY A 257 15.23 -27.07 -15.14
CA GLY A 257 15.31 -25.71 -14.64
C GLY A 257 16.21 -24.81 -15.49
N GLU A 258 16.16 -23.51 -15.20
CA GLU A 258 17.07 -22.55 -15.78
C GLU A 258 18.25 -22.32 -14.84
N CYS A 259 19.43 -22.05 -15.41
CA CYS A 259 20.56 -21.61 -14.61
C CYS A 259 20.23 -20.26 -13.96
N LEU A 260 20.36 -20.18 -12.63
CA LEU A 260 20.01 -18.98 -11.84
C LEU A 260 20.75 -17.69 -12.25
N VAL A 261 21.85 -17.82 -12.99
CA VAL A 261 22.78 -16.71 -13.24
C VAL A 261 22.80 -16.27 -14.68
N CYS A 262 22.53 -17.16 -15.63
CA CYS A 262 22.51 -16.84 -17.06
C CYS A 262 21.18 -17.15 -17.73
N CYS A 263 20.19 -17.65 -16.98
CA CYS A 263 18.84 -17.96 -17.44
C CYS A 263 18.77 -18.91 -18.66
N THR A 264 19.87 -19.59 -18.99
CA THR A 264 19.88 -20.56 -20.08
C THR A 264 19.27 -21.86 -19.60
N ASN A 265 18.30 -22.37 -20.34
CA ASN A 265 17.86 -23.76 -20.28
C ASN A 265 19.04 -24.63 -20.72
N GLY A 266 19.70 -25.28 -19.76
CA GLY A 266 20.86 -26.09 -20.06
C GLY A 266 20.44 -27.37 -20.76
N GLU A 267 20.83 -27.56 -22.03
CA GLU A 267 20.91 -28.89 -22.65
C GLU A 267 22.03 -29.69 -21.94
N GLY A 268 21.77 -30.16 -20.72
CA GLY A 268 22.77 -30.85 -19.91
C GLY A 268 22.40 -30.96 -18.43
N VAL A 269 23.15 -31.81 -17.71
CA VAL A 269 22.97 -32.01 -16.26
C VAL A 269 23.36 -30.73 -15.52
N MET A 270 22.38 -30.04 -14.96
CA MET A 270 22.66 -28.87 -14.13
C MET A 270 23.22 -29.25 -12.76
N ASN A 271 24.20 -28.49 -12.32
CA ASN A 271 24.79 -28.61 -10.99
C ASN A 271 23.86 -27.96 -9.97
N ARG A 272 23.40 -28.74 -9.00
CA ARG A 272 22.71 -28.21 -7.82
C ARG A 272 23.74 -27.69 -6.82
N CYS A 273 23.44 -26.58 -6.16
CA CYS A 273 24.26 -26.09 -5.05
C CYS A 273 24.45 -27.21 -4.00
N ALA A 274 25.70 -27.54 -3.64
CA ALA A 274 26.00 -28.64 -2.72
C ALA A 274 25.38 -28.43 -1.32
N GLY A 275 25.24 -27.17 -0.88
CA GLY A 275 24.61 -26.83 0.40
C GLY A 275 23.08 -26.82 0.31
N CYS A 276 22.52 -25.90 -0.47
CA CYS A 276 21.07 -25.70 -0.49
C CYS A 276 20.31 -26.64 -1.44
N ARG A 277 20.95 -27.27 -2.42
CA ARG A 277 20.32 -28.10 -3.49
C ARG A 277 19.14 -27.47 -4.25
N LEU A 278 18.85 -26.20 -4.02
CA LEU A 278 17.75 -25.44 -4.61
C LEU A 278 18.20 -24.65 -5.83
N ALA A 279 19.36 -24.00 -5.75
CA ALA A 279 19.93 -23.28 -6.90
C ALA A 279 20.53 -24.26 -7.91
N LEU A 280 20.22 -24.01 -9.18
CA LEU A 280 20.65 -24.77 -10.35
C LEU A 280 21.62 -23.92 -11.17
N TYR A 281 22.74 -24.52 -11.57
CA TYR A 281 23.77 -23.87 -12.35
C TYR A 281 24.16 -24.73 -13.55
N CYS A 282 24.31 -24.12 -14.71
CA CYS A 282 24.86 -24.82 -15.88
C CYS A 282 26.36 -25.12 -15.73
N SER A 283 27.07 -24.41 -14.85
CA SER A 283 28.52 -24.57 -14.63
C SER A 283 28.95 -24.11 -13.24
N THR A 284 30.15 -24.53 -12.82
CA THR A 284 30.81 -24.03 -11.61
C THR A 284 31.16 -22.54 -11.71
N ILE A 285 31.29 -22.00 -12.92
CA ILE A 285 31.51 -20.57 -13.18
C ILE A 285 30.26 -19.78 -12.77
N CYS A 286 29.07 -20.19 -13.23
CA CYS A 286 27.82 -19.55 -12.81
C CYS A 286 27.62 -19.68 -11.30
N GLN A 287 27.84 -20.86 -10.73
CA GLN A 287 27.79 -21.04 -9.27
C GLN A 287 28.73 -20.07 -8.53
N SER A 288 29.98 -19.93 -8.98
CA SER A 288 30.95 -19.04 -8.34
C SER A 288 30.58 -17.57 -8.49
N ARG A 289 29.93 -17.20 -9.60
CA ARG A 289 29.49 -15.83 -9.88
C ARG A 289 28.35 -15.39 -8.96
N GLU A 290 27.36 -16.25 -8.72
CA GLU A 290 26.24 -15.95 -7.82
C GLU A 290 26.56 -16.23 -6.35
N TRP A 291 27.64 -16.95 -6.04
CA TRP A 291 28.02 -17.30 -4.67
C TRP A 291 28.03 -16.15 -3.65
N PRO A 292 28.53 -14.93 -3.94
CA PRO A 292 28.51 -13.81 -2.99
C PRO A 292 27.10 -13.51 -2.45
N ASP A 293 26.09 -13.57 -3.32
CA ASP A 293 24.69 -13.33 -3.00
C ASP A 293 24.04 -14.61 -2.47
N HIS A 294 24.26 -15.74 -3.16
CA HIS A 294 23.72 -17.05 -2.81
C HIS A 294 24.11 -17.49 -1.40
N LYS A 295 25.33 -17.20 -0.97
CA LYS A 295 25.87 -17.71 0.29
C LYS A 295 25.03 -17.31 1.49
N ARG A 296 24.37 -16.15 1.42
CA ARG A 296 23.41 -15.68 2.43
C ARG A 296 22.23 -16.65 2.52
N ILE A 297 21.61 -16.92 1.37
CA ILE A 297 20.50 -17.86 1.21
C ILE A 297 20.91 -19.30 1.57
N CYS A 298 22.07 -19.75 1.08
CA CYS A 298 22.57 -21.10 1.29
C CYS A 298 22.83 -21.41 2.77
N ARG A 299 23.18 -20.39 3.57
CA ARG A 299 23.42 -20.54 5.02
C ARG A 299 22.15 -20.77 5.81
N LEU A 300 21.00 -20.29 5.35
CA LEU A 300 19.69 -20.48 5.99
C LEU A 300 19.22 -21.93 5.96
N ARG A 301 19.86 -22.78 5.16
CA ARG A 301 19.61 -24.23 5.13
C ARG A 301 20.27 -24.99 6.27
N LYS A 302 21.10 -24.34 7.11
CA LYS A 302 21.49 -24.95 8.38
C LYS A 302 20.21 -25.04 9.24
N PRO A 303 19.78 -26.24 9.65
CA PRO A 303 18.47 -26.47 10.28
C PRO A 303 18.29 -25.80 11.65
N THR A 304 19.24 -24.98 12.10
CA THR A 304 19.34 -24.48 13.48
C THR A 304 19.14 -22.97 13.60
N CYS A 305 18.88 -22.22 12.52
CA CYS A 305 18.56 -20.80 12.65
C CYS A 305 17.72 -20.29 11.46
N PHE A 306 16.54 -19.74 11.74
CA PHE A 306 15.84 -18.87 10.81
C PHE A 306 16.25 -17.41 11.09
N ASP A 307 16.82 -16.73 10.09
CA ASP A 307 17.15 -15.31 10.19
C ASP A 307 16.38 -14.53 9.10
N PRO A 308 15.22 -13.95 9.44
CA PRO A 308 14.45 -13.17 8.49
C PRO A 308 15.21 -11.95 8.00
N ALA A 309 16.18 -11.39 8.74
CA ALA A 309 16.98 -10.25 8.26
C ALA A 309 17.91 -10.62 7.09
N ILE A 310 18.17 -11.91 6.86
CA ILE A 310 18.89 -12.41 5.68
C ILE A 310 17.96 -12.53 4.46
N LEU A 311 16.66 -12.76 4.69
CA LEU A 311 15.64 -12.99 3.65
C LEU A 311 14.83 -11.75 3.30
N MET A 312 14.64 -10.86 4.26
CA MET A 312 13.96 -9.60 4.08
C MET A 312 14.96 -8.58 3.51
N PRO A 313 14.60 -7.82 2.48
CA PRO A 313 15.34 -6.60 2.21
C PRO A 313 15.36 -5.78 3.50
N THR A 314 16.53 -5.25 3.88
CA THR A 314 16.62 -4.27 4.96
C THR A 314 15.50 -3.24 4.74
N PRO A 315 14.64 -2.97 5.74
CA PRO A 315 13.52 -2.04 5.58
C PRO A 315 14.06 -0.78 4.92
N ARG A 316 13.55 -0.48 3.72
CA ARG A 316 13.99 0.72 2.99
C ARG A 316 13.83 1.88 3.96
N LYS A 317 14.85 2.75 4.05
CA LYS A 317 14.65 4.06 4.67
C LYS A 317 13.36 4.61 4.04
N PRO A 318 12.31 4.94 4.81
CA PRO A 318 11.08 5.46 4.24
C PRO A 318 11.42 6.62 3.30
N PRO A 319 10.62 6.87 2.24
CA PRO A 319 10.83 7.98 1.34
C PRO A 319 11.20 9.20 2.18
N ILE A 320 12.33 9.83 1.87
CA ILE A 320 12.97 10.82 2.74
C ILE A 320 11.95 11.92 2.99
N PHE A 321 11.27 11.84 4.13
CA PHE A 321 10.41 12.89 4.62
C PHE A 321 11.32 14.09 4.81
N VAL A 322 11.09 15.17 4.06
CA VAL A 322 11.91 16.38 4.18
C VAL A 322 11.63 16.98 5.55
N GLY A 323 12.47 16.62 6.51
CA GLY A 323 12.25 16.88 7.94
C GLY A 323 12.22 15.64 8.84
N CYS A 324 12.54 14.43 8.38
CA CYS A 324 12.90 13.33 9.28
C CYS A 324 14.44 13.28 9.39
N PRO A 325 15.05 13.73 10.49
CA PRO A 325 16.49 13.57 10.69
C PRO A 325 16.87 12.07 10.80
N ASP A 326 18.15 11.71 10.66
CA ASP A 326 18.59 10.37 11.10
C ASP A 326 18.47 10.29 12.64
N PRO A 327 18.16 9.11 13.22
CA PRO A 327 18.11 8.96 14.67
C PRO A 327 19.51 9.13 15.29
N GLU A 328 19.59 9.82 16.43
CA GLU A 328 20.81 9.97 17.20
C GLU A 328 21.26 8.63 17.81
N PRO A 329 22.57 8.44 18.05
CA PRO A 329 23.09 7.20 18.64
C PRO A 329 22.39 6.86 19.95
N GLY A 330 21.80 5.67 20.02
CA GLY A 330 21.09 5.17 21.20
C GLY A 330 19.58 5.43 21.21
N PHE A 331 19.05 6.28 20.33
CA PHE A 331 17.61 6.45 20.18
C PHE A 331 17.03 5.44 19.18
N VAL A 332 16.11 4.59 19.67
CA VAL A 332 15.37 3.63 18.83
C VAL A 332 13.94 4.13 18.68
N ARG A 333 13.54 4.39 17.44
CA ARG A 333 12.17 4.83 17.12
C ARG A 333 11.18 3.69 17.36
N SER A 334 10.07 4.00 18.02
CA SER A 334 9.00 3.01 18.20
C SER A 334 8.28 2.71 16.87
N PRO A 335 7.60 1.54 16.76
CA PRO A 335 6.75 1.26 15.60
C PRO A 335 5.70 2.34 15.32
N ALA A 336 5.12 2.93 16.36
CA ALA A 336 4.15 4.02 16.23
C ALA A 336 4.78 5.29 15.61
N LEU A 337 6.01 5.61 16.01
CA LEU A 337 6.75 6.75 15.43
C LEU A 337 7.13 6.49 13.97
N TRP A 338 7.54 5.27 13.63
CA TRP A 338 7.79 4.90 12.24
C TRP A 338 6.54 5.05 11.37
N ARG A 339 5.38 4.62 11.87
CA ARG A 339 4.10 4.82 11.21
C ARG A 339 3.81 6.30 10.98
N GLN A 340 4.04 7.15 11.99
CA GLN A 340 3.85 8.59 11.86
C GLN A 340 4.77 9.23 10.82
N ILE A 341 6.04 8.83 10.79
CA ILE A 341 7.01 9.29 9.77
C ILE A 341 6.55 8.86 8.37
N TYR A 342 6.12 7.60 8.23
CA TYR A 342 5.62 7.07 6.96
C TYR A 342 4.40 7.85 6.46
N CYS A 343 3.42 8.09 7.34
CA CYS A 343 2.21 8.84 6.98
C CYS A 343 2.53 10.27 6.53
N LEU A 344 3.47 10.94 7.19
CA LEU A 344 3.92 12.30 6.83
C LEU A 344 4.78 12.34 5.56
N ALA A 345 5.35 11.21 5.12
CA ALA A 345 6.12 11.12 3.89
C ALA A 345 5.26 11.00 2.62
N ARG A 346 3.95 10.77 2.76
CA ARG A 346 3.02 10.67 1.64
C ARG A 346 2.78 12.04 0.99
N GLU A 347 2.57 12.06 -0.32
CA GLU A 347 2.34 13.30 -1.06
C GLU A 347 1.07 14.04 -0.61
N GLU A 348 0.02 13.28 -0.25
CA GLU A 348 -1.26 13.81 0.24
C GLU A 348 -1.14 14.52 1.60
N SER A 349 -0.08 14.24 2.38
CA SER A 349 0.14 14.79 3.72
C SER A 349 1.15 15.94 3.75
N PHE A 350 1.56 16.44 2.59
CA PHE A 350 2.60 17.46 2.45
C PHE A 350 2.31 18.75 3.25
N GLU A 351 1.04 19.12 3.36
CA GLU A 351 0.61 20.30 4.11
C GLU A 351 0.28 20.00 5.58
N ALA A 352 0.21 18.72 5.95
CA ALA A 352 -0.07 18.31 7.32
C ALA A 352 1.18 18.41 8.19
N ALA A 353 1.01 18.96 9.38
CA ALA A 353 2.03 18.97 10.42
C ALA A 353 2.08 17.61 11.14
N TYR A 354 0.94 16.96 11.33
CA TYR A 354 0.84 15.75 12.13
C TYR A 354 -0.42 14.95 11.75
N GLN A 355 -0.36 13.62 11.81
CA GLN A 355 -1.56 12.77 11.78
C GLN A 355 -1.90 12.33 13.20
N LEU A 356 -3.15 12.51 13.63
CA LEU A 356 -3.59 12.11 14.95
C LEU A 356 -4.66 11.01 14.88
N GLU A 357 -4.43 9.93 15.61
CA GLU A 357 -5.37 8.83 15.86
C GLU A 357 -6.06 9.05 17.21
N TYR A 358 -7.34 9.40 17.16
CA TYR A 358 -8.14 9.57 18.37
C TYR A 358 -9.13 8.42 18.59
N ARG A 359 -9.29 7.53 17.59
CA ARG A 359 -9.99 6.22 17.68
C ARG A 359 -9.26 5.18 16.82
N PRO A 360 -9.51 3.87 17.00
CA PRO A 360 -8.81 2.81 16.26
C PRO A 360 -8.83 2.95 14.73
N THR A 361 -9.84 3.61 14.17
CA THR A 361 -10.05 3.71 12.71
C THR A 361 -10.19 5.14 12.22
N GLU A 362 -10.27 6.11 13.12
CA GLU A 362 -10.44 7.52 12.76
C GLU A 362 -9.12 8.25 12.96
N THR A 363 -8.64 8.89 11.88
CA THR A 363 -7.45 9.73 11.91
C THR A 363 -7.79 11.12 11.39
N VAL A 364 -7.13 12.13 11.94
CA VAL A 364 -7.24 13.52 11.45
C VAL A 364 -5.86 14.05 11.08
N TRP A 365 -5.80 14.79 9.98
CA TRP A 365 -4.60 15.54 9.60
C TRP A 365 -4.64 16.93 10.24
N ILE A 366 -3.60 17.25 11.00
CA ILE A 366 -3.47 18.52 11.71
C ILE A 366 -2.67 19.49 10.84
N HIS A 367 -3.29 20.60 10.46
CA HIS A 367 -2.73 21.63 9.61
C HIS A 367 -2.51 22.91 10.41
N ILE A 368 -1.36 23.05 11.06
CA ILE A 368 -1.05 24.26 11.84
C ILE A 368 -0.90 25.45 10.87
N THR A 369 -1.89 26.34 10.85
CA THR A 369 -1.98 27.45 9.90
C THR A 369 -1.16 28.66 10.33
N ASN A 370 -1.03 28.90 11.64
CA ASN A 370 -0.17 29.94 12.17
C ASN A 370 1.30 29.59 11.86
N LEU A 371 2.00 30.46 11.13
CA LEU A 371 3.37 30.20 10.68
C LEU A 371 4.35 30.02 11.84
N GLN A 372 4.24 30.82 12.90
CA GLN A 372 5.12 30.76 14.05
C GLN A 372 4.93 29.45 14.83
N ASP A 373 3.67 29.05 15.06
CA ASP A 373 3.35 27.80 15.74
C ASP A 373 3.77 26.60 14.88
N ARG A 374 3.57 26.68 13.57
CA ARG A 374 4.00 25.64 12.63
C ARG A 374 5.51 25.47 12.66
N MET A 375 6.27 26.56 12.60
CA MET A 375 7.73 26.52 12.72
C MET A 375 8.17 25.92 14.06
N SER A 376 7.61 26.41 15.18
CA SER A 376 7.92 25.90 16.52
C SER A 376 7.62 24.40 16.62
N PHE A 377 6.49 23.95 16.08
CA PHE A 377 6.10 22.55 16.07
C PHE A 377 7.02 21.71 15.18
N CYS A 378 7.34 22.16 13.97
CA CYS A 378 8.20 21.43 13.05
C CYS A 378 9.59 21.21 13.65
N ILE A 379 10.16 22.21 14.34
CA ILE A 379 11.47 22.06 14.99
C ILE A 379 11.39 21.08 16.17
N ALA A 380 10.35 21.20 17.01
CA ALA A 380 10.13 20.26 18.10
C ALA A 380 9.96 18.82 17.58
N ARG A 381 9.15 18.62 16.53
CA ARG A 381 8.96 17.32 15.88
C ARG A 381 10.25 16.75 15.34
N ARG A 382 11.08 17.55 14.68
CA ARG A 382 12.39 17.11 14.17
C ARG A 382 13.28 16.61 15.30
N ARG A 383 13.43 17.41 16.36
CA ARG A 383 14.25 17.06 17.52
C ARG A 383 13.74 15.81 18.23
N ALA A 384 12.42 15.69 18.41
CA ALA A 384 11.79 14.48 18.96
C ALA A 384 12.06 13.25 18.07
N MET A 385 11.89 13.35 16.75
CA MET A 385 12.15 12.25 15.81
C MET A 385 13.64 11.83 15.74
N ALA A 386 14.57 12.75 16.03
CA ALA A 386 16.00 12.47 16.10
C ALA A 386 16.39 11.75 17.40
N SER A 387 15.93 12.23 18.55
CA SER A 387 16.53 11.89 19.85
C SER A 387 15.54 11.38 20.90
N GLY A 388 14.24 11.49 20.64
CA GLY A 388 13.20 11.24 21.64
C GLY A 388 13.16 12.30 22.76
N ASP A 389 13.72 13.49 22.55
CA ASP A 389 13.82 14.54 23.57
C ASP A 389 12.46 14.85 24.25
N PRO A 390 12.32 14.59 25.57
CA PRO A 390 11.09 14.85 26.33
C PRO A 390 10.54 16.27 26.20
N LEU A 391 11.42 17.27 26.19
CA LEU A 391 11.03 18.68 26.08
C LEU A 391 10.44 18.96 24.69
N ALA A 392 11.04 18.38 23.64
CA ALA A 392 10.54 18.51 22.28
C ALA A 392 9.17 17.84 22.12
N VAL A 393 8.98 16.65 22.68
CA VAL A 393 7.68 15.95 22.68
C VAL A 393 6.62 16.73 23.47
N SER A 394 6.99 17.29 24.63
CA SER A 394 6.10 18.17 25.41
C SER A 394 5.68 19.41 24.61
N ARG A 395 6.61 20.02 23.87
CA ARG A 395 6.33 21.16 22.99
C ARG A 395 5.42 20.80 21.83
N MET A 396 5.61 19.62 21.23
CA MET A 396 4.68 19.09 20.24
C MET A 396 3.26 18.99 20.83
N ARG A 397 3.13 18.39 22.02
CA ARG A 397 1.83 18.28 22.72
C ARG A 397 1.18 19.65 22.93
N CYS A 398 1.91 20.62 23.46
CA CYS A 398 1.42 21.99 23.65
C CYS A 398 0.86 22.60 22.35
N SER A 399 1.61 22.48 21.25
CA SER A 399 1.21 23.05 19.96
C SER A 399 -0.03 22.36 19.39
N LEU A 400 -0.11 21.03 19.50
CA LEU A 400 -1.25 20.25 19.06
C LEU A 400 -2.50 20.55 19.90
N THR A 401 -2.37 20.61 21.23
CA THR A 401 -3.48 20.97 22.12
C THR A 401 -4.00 22.37 21.83
N HIS A 402 -3.09 23.35 21.65
CA HIS A 402 -3.47 24.71 21.29
C HIS A 402 -4.23 24.76 19.96
N TYR A 403 -3.73 24.06 18.93
CA TYR A 403 -4.42 23.96 17.63
C TYR A 403 -5.83 23.37 17.78
N ILE A 404 -5.96 22.27 18.52
CA ILE A 404 -7.26 21.60 18.69
C ILE A 404 -8.25 22.45 19.49
N GLN A 405 -7.79 23.16 20.52
CA GLN A 405 -8.64 24.05 21.31
C GLN A 405 -9.16 25.26 20.51
N ASN A 406 -8.44 25.68 19.47
CA ASN A 406 -8.82 26.80 18.61
C ASN A 406 -9.50 26.38 17.30
N THR A 407 -9.87 25.11 17.17
CA THR A 407 -10.59 24.56 16.00
C THR A 407 -11.81 23.78 16.45
N ASP A 408 -12.72 23.46 15.52
CA ASP A 408 -13.91 22.66 15.83
C ASP A 408 -13.59 21.24 16.33
N LEU A 409 -12.34 20.80 16.13
CA LEU A 409 -11.83 19.51 16.61
C LEU A 409 -11.81 19.42 18.14
N GLY A 410 -11.80 20.54 18.87
CA GLY A 410 -11.79 20.55 20.34
C GLY A 410 -12.99 19.85 20.99
N ASN A 411 -14.09 19.68 20.25
CA ASN A 411 -15.27 18.94 20.70
C ASN A 411 -15.10 17.42 20.60
N THR A 412 -14.22 16.94 19.72
CA THR A 412 -14.05 15.51 19.42
C THR A 412 -12.74 14.96 19.98
N ILE A 413 -11.70 15.79 19.99
CA ILE A 413 -10.35 15.38 20.30
C ILE A 413 -9.90 16.05 21.59
N THR A 414 -9.61 15.24 22.59
CA THR A 414 -9.13 15.70 23.90
C THR A 414 -7.60 15.78 23.92
N ALA A 415 -7.06 16.56 24.85
CA ALA A 415 -5.61 16.58 25.13
C ALA A 415 -5.07 15.18 25.51
N GLU A 416 -5.93 14.32 26.05
CA GLU A 416 -5.61 12.94 26.42
C GLU A 416 -5.34 12.07 25.19
N HIS A 417 -6.08 12.26 24.08
CA HIS A 417 -5.79 11.55 22.82
C HIS A 417 -4.39 11.91 22.29
N ILE A 418 -4.04 13.20 22.30
CA ILE A 418 -2.71 13.67 21.89
C ILE A 418 -1.63 13.06 22.79
N ARG A 419 -1.82 13.12 24.12
CA ARG A 419 -0.89 12.56 25.10
C ARG A 419 -0.67 11.06 24.87
N SER A 420 -1.76 10.31 24.74
CA SER A 420 -1.74 8.87 24.53
C SER A 420 -0.99 8.48 23.25
N GLN A 421 -1.20 9.19 22.13
CA GLN A 421 -0.47 8.92 20.90
C GLN A 421 1.03 9.23 21.04
N LEU A 422 1.38 10.41 21.57
CA LEU A 422 2.78 10.79 21.76
C LEU A 422 3.52 9.80 22.68
N GLN A 423 2.86 9.24 23.70
CA GLN A 423 3.46 8.21 24.56
C GLN A 423 3.71 6.88 23.84
N ARG A 424 2.88 6.51 22.85
CA ARG A 424 3.15 5.35 21.98
C ARG A 424 4.32 5.61 21.03
N GLU A 425 4.41 6.82 20.50
CA GLU A 425 5.49 7.24 19.59
C GLU A 425 6.84 7.39 20.32
N TYR A 426 6.83 7.90 21.54
CA TYR A 426 8.02 8.20 22.34
C TYR A 426 7.96 7.47 23.70
N PRO A 427 8.11 6.14 23.71
CA PRO A 427 8.05 5.37 24.94
C PRO A 427 9.13 5.83 25.93
N GLY A 428 8.73 6.05 27.19
CA GLY A 428 9.61 6.56 28.25
C GLY A 428 9.58 8.08 28.44
N VAL A 429 8.92 8.83 27.55
CA VAL A 429 8.67 10.26 27.77
C VAL A 429 7.41 10.44 28.63
N ASP A 430 7.59 10.92 29.86
CA ASP A 430 6.46 11.29 30.70
C ASP A 430 5.90 12.65 30.28
N LEU A 431 4.59 12.70 30.06
CA LEU A 431 3.86 13.87 29.58
C LEU A 431 2.79 14.21 30.61
N PRO A 432 3.09 15.00 31.66
CA PRO A 432 2.16 15.23 32.76
C PRO A 432 0.91 15.97 32.29
N ILE A 433 -0.26 15.54 32.76
CA ILE A 433 -1.58 16.03 32.30
C ILE A 433 -1.70 17.55 32.44
N GLU A 434 -1.15 18.13 33.51
CA GLU A 434 -1.34 19.54 33.89
C GLU A 434 -0.24 20.50 33.41
N HIS A 435 0.62 20.09 32.47
CA HIS A 435 1.74 20.96 32.08
C HIS A 435 1.25 22.26 31.41
N VAL A 436 1.49 23.37 32.09
CA VAL A 436 1.20 24.73 31.61
C VAL A 436 2.30 25.13 30.63
N CYS A 437 1.94 25.46 29.39
CA CYS A 437 2.88 25.88 28.33
C CYS A 437 3.51 27.27 28.57
N GLY A 438 3.71 27.67 29.84
CA GLY A 438 4.19 28.99 30.26
C GLY A 438 5.69 29.10 30.49
N GLU A 439 6.42 27.98 30.57
CA GLU A 439 7.87 28.03 30.69
C GLU A 439 8.52 28.40 29.35
N HIS A 440 9.32 29.47 29.38
CA HIS A 440 10.00 30.02 28.22
C HIS A 440 10.95 28.95 27.65
N TRP A 441 10.68 28.48 26.44
CA TRP A 441 11.59 27.58 25.73
C TRP A 441 12.91 28.32 25.49
N PRO A 442 14.03 27.90 26.09
CA PRO A 442 15.29 28.60 25.90
C PRO A 442 15.77 28.36 24.48
N LEU A 443 15.40 29.28 23.58
CA LEU A 443 15.93 29.35 22.21
C LEU A 443 17.45 29.60 22.22
N GLU A 444 18.00 30.07 23.34
CA GLU A 444 19.39 30.49 23.51
C GLU A 444 20.42 29.35 23.55
N GLN A 445 20.01 28.08 23.70
CA GLN A 445 20.94 26.94 23.66
C GLN A 445 21.04 26.27 22.28
N ARG A 446 20.55 26.92 21.21
CA ARG A 446 20.74 26.42 19.84
C ARG A 446 22.14 26.74 19.31
N PRO A 447 22.77 25.80 18.59
CA PRO A 447 23.78 26.15 17.60
C PRO A 447 23.14 27.11 16.58
N SER A 448 23.61 28.35 16.49
CA SER A 448 23.04 29.41 15.61
C SER A 448 23.02 29.04 14.11
N ASN A 449 23.71 27.96 13.74
CA ASN A 449 23.79 27.41 12.39
C ASN A 449 22.66 26.44 12.03
N GLU A 450 21.94 25.83 12.99
CA GLU A 450 20.88 24.85 12.68
C GLU A 450 19.57 25.50 12.20
N GLU A 451 19.17 26.63 12.79
CA GLU A 451 17.92 27.32 12.42
C GLU A 451 17.99 27.88 11.01
N SER A 452 19.13 28.47 10.63
CA SER A 452 19.39 28.94 9.26
C SER A 452 19.41 27.78 8.25
N LEU A 453 19.97 26.62 8.61
CA LEU A 453 20.01 25.46 7.74
C LEU A 453 18.60 24.88 7.52
N ASP A 454 17.77 24.84 8.57
CA ASP A 454 16.43 24.30 8.50
C ASP A 454 15.44 25.23 7.80
N GLU A 455 15.54 26.54 8.02
CA GLU A 455 14.81 27.53 7.23
C GLU A 455 15.22 27.47 5.75
N MET A 456 16.51 27.34 5.45
CA MET A 456 17.00 27.23 4.07
C MET A 456 16.54 25.92 3.40
N LYS A 457 16.58 24.79 4.11
CA LYS A 457 16.07 23.50 3.61
C LYS A 457 14.56 23.54 3.38
N TYR A 458 13.80 24.14 4.30
CA TYR A 458 12.37 24.29 4.16
C TYR A 458 11.97 25.24 3.02
N ALA A 459 12.66 26.38 2.91
CA ALA A 459 12.46 27.34 1.81
C ALA A 459 12.76 26.70 0.45
N LYS A 460 13.91 26.03 0.32
CA LYS A 460 14.29 25.31 -0.91
C LYS A 460 13.24 24.25 -1.27
N TRP A 461 12.84 23.44 -0.31
CA TRP A 461 11.85 22.39 -0.54
C TRP A 461 10.48 22.93 -0.94
N ARG A 462 10.04 24.04 -0.34
CA ARG A 462 8.79 24.73 -0.72
C ARG A 462 8.87 25.23 -2.17
N ASP A 463 10.01 25.76 -2.56
CA ASP A 463 10.24 26.26 -3.92
C ASP A 463 10.26 25.11 -4.94
N ASP A 464 10.92 23.98 -4.61
CA ASP A 464 10.92 22.74 -5.40
C ASP A 464 9.49 22.19 -5.60
N LEU A 465 8.65 22.22 -4.55
CA LEU A 465 7.25 21.81 -4.68
C LEU A 465 6.46 22.76 -5.58
N ALA A 466 6.62 24.08 -5.38
CA ALA A 466 5.93 25.06 -6.19
C ALA A 466 6.30 24.90 -7.68
N GLU A 467 7.53 24.48 -7.97
CA GLU A 467 7.99 24.15 -9.31
C GLU A 467 7.35 22.87 -9.86
N ARG A 468 7.25 21.79 -9.08
CA ARG A 468 6.51 20.58 -9.48
C ARG A 468 5.04 20.86 -9.78
N LYS A 469 4.35 21.57 -8.90
CA LYS A 469 2.94 21.99 -9.13
C LYS A 469 2.80 22.86 -10.39
N ARG A 470 3.78 23.73 -10.67
CA ARG A 470 3.83 24.52 -11.92
C ARG A 470 4.04 23.64 -13.15
N ALA A 471 4.92 22.63 -13.08
CA ALA A 471 5.17 21.70 -14.17
C ALA A 471 3.93 20.84 -14.48
N GLU A 472 3.25 20.35 -13.44
CA GLU A 472 2.01 19.56 -13.56
C GLU A 472 0.82 20.40 -14.06
N GLY A 473 0.69 21.64 -13.58
CA GLY A 473 -0.31 22.59 -14.07
C GLY A 473 -0.05 23.04 -15.51
N GLY A 474 1.22 23.19 -15.90
CA GLY A 474 1.63 23.51 -17.27
C GLY A 474 1.40 22.37 -18.25
N ALA A 475 1.51 21.11 -17.80
CA ALA A 475 1.21 19.93 -18.61
C ALA A 475 -0.29 19.80 -18.95
N ARG A 476 -1.19 20.34 -18.12
CA ARG A 476 -2.65 20.36 -18.41
C ARG A 476 -3.10 21.42 -19.41
N LEU A 477 -2.26 22.40 -19.75
CA LEU A 477 -2.56 23.42 -20.77
C LEU A 477 -1.75 23.21 -22.07
N GLY A 478 -1.22 22.00 -22.24
CA GLY A 478 -0.21 21.65 -23.22
C GLY A 478 -0.71 21.01 -24.52
N VAL A 479 -1.97 21.17 -24.92
CA VAL A 479 -2.43 21.01 -26.32
C VAL A 479 -3.55 22.04 -26.53
N ASP A 480 -3.40 22.93 -27.52
CA ASP A 480 -4.34 23.98 -27.99
C ASP A 480 -4.58 25.30 -27.23
N GLY A 481 -3.87 25.59 -26.13
CA GLY A 481 -4.08 26.88 -25.41
C GLY A 481 -3.45 28.16 -26.00
N ARG A 482 -2.71 28.11 -27.12
CA ARG A 482 -1.92 29.29 -27.60
C ARG A 482 -2.64 30.21 -28.60
N GLU A 483 -3.81 29.84 -29.13
CA GLU A 483 -4.59 30.74 -30.00
C GLU A 483 -5.75 31.45 -29.28
N GLU A 484 -6.32 30.89 -28.21
CA GLU A 484 -7.52 31.45 -27.56
C GLU A 484 -7.22 32.67 -26.67
N GLY A 485 -6.04 32.74 -26.07
CA GLY A 485 -5.64 33.86 -25.20
C GLY A 485 -5.43 35.21 -25.91
N ARG A 486 -5.47 35.23 -27.25
CA ARG A 486 -5.26 36.43 -28.06
C ARG A 486 -6.55 37.00 -28.68
N MET A 487 -7.66 36.26 -28.70
CA MET A 487 -8.94 36.76 -29.26
C MET A 487 -9.82 37.50 -28.25
N ALA A 488 -9.71 37.23 -26.95
CA ALA A 488 -10.64 37.80 -25.95
C ALA A 488 -10.28 39.21 -25.43
N ARG A 489 -9.18 39.83 -25.88
CA ARG A 489 -8.85 41.23 -25.54
C ARG A 489 -9.28 42.15 -26.67
N GLY A 490 -10.51 42.66 -26.58
CA GLY A 490 -11.00 43.73 -27.45
C GLY A 490 -12.42 43.57 -27.99
N MET A 491 -13.07 42.44 -27.75
CA MET A 491 -14.44 42.21 -28.22
C MET A 491 -15.47 42.89 -27.32
N ASN A 492 -16.44 43.57 -27.92
CA ASN A 492 -17.54 44.18 -27.16
C ASN A 492 -18.65 43.15 -26.90
N VAL A 493 -19.54 43.44 -25.94
CA VAL A 493 -20.61 42.52 -25.47
C VAL A 493 -21.52 41.99 -26.59
N ARG A 494 -21.70 42.72 -27.71
CA ARG A 494 -22.48 42.22 -28.86
C ARG A 494 -21.78 41.14 -29.66
N GLU A 495 -20.46 41.01 -29.55
CA GLU A 495 -19.66 40.04 -30.30
C GLU A 495 -19.42 38.74 -29.50
N LEU A 496 -19.54 38.80 -28.17
CA LEU A 496 -19.43 37.64 -27.28
C LEU A 496 -20.66 36.71 -27.34
N LEU A 497 -21.84 37.27 -27.59
CA LEU A 497 -23.11 36.53 -27.51
C LEU A 497 -23.25 35.41 -28.57
N PRO A 498 -22.88 35.61 -29.86
CA PRO A 498 -22.97 34.55 -30.87
C PRO A 498 -21.90 33.46 -30.74
N TRP A 499 -20.80 33.73 -30.03
CA TRP A 499 -19.78 32.74 -29.71
C TRP A 499 -20.26 31.84 -28.56
N PHE A 500 -20.84 32.45 -27.51
CA PHE A 500 -21.37 31.73 -26.34
C PHE A 500 -22.59 30.84 -26.69
N GLN A 501 -23.45 31.29 -27.61
CA GLN A 501 -24.59 30.50 -28.10
C GLN A 501 -24.16 29.23 -28.86
N ARG A 502 -22.98 29.26 -29.48
CA ARG A 502 -22.44 28.17 -30.30
C ARG A 502 -21.82 27.06 -29.45
N GLU A 503 -21.04 27.43 -28.42
CA GLU A 503 -20.39 26.49 -27.50
C GLU A 503 -21.37 25.80 -26.54
N MET A 504 -22.47 26.48 -26.18
CA MET A 504 -23.49 25.92 -25.29
C MET A 504 -24.57 25.10 -26.02
N GLY A 505 -24.42 24.85 -27.32
CA GLY A 505 -25.31 23.99 -28.10
C GLY A 505 -26.77 24.44 -28.14
N MET A 506 -27.04 25.75 -28.13
CA MET A 506 -28.41 26.28 -28.20
C MET A 506 -28.84 26.45 -29.66
N GLY A 507 -29.87 25.70 -30.08
CA GLY A 507 -30.48 25.86 -31.40
C GLY A 507 -31.30 27.16 -31.51
N ASP A 508 -31.43 27.68 -32.74
CA ASP A 508 -31.99 29.00 -33.09
C ASP A 508 -33.45 29.28 -32.67
N ASN A 509 -34.15 28.34 -32.04
CA ASN A 509 -35.60 28.40 -31.83
C ASN A 509 -36.06 28.53 -30.37
N GLY A 510 -35.21 29.00 -29.46
CA GLY A 510 -35.65 29.73 -28.25
C GLY A 510 -36.81 29.15 -27.43
N GLU A 511 -36.85 27.84 -27.19
CA GLU A 511 -37.79 27.23 -26.22
C GLU A 511 -37.03 26.54 -25.08
N VAL A 512 -37.31 27.01 -23.86
CA VAL A 512 -36.82 26.44 -22.60
C VAL A 512 -37.96 25.64 -21.97
N VAL A 513 -37.75 24.35 -21.71
CA VAL A 513 -38.63 23.54 -20.86
C VAL A 513 -37.86 23.05 -19.63
N GLY A 514 -38.21 23.62 -18.48
CA GLY A 514 -38.18 22.93 -17.18
C GLY A 514 -36.95 23.13 -16.28
N VAL A 515 -37.24 23.56 -15.05
CA VAL A 515 -36.45 23.58 -13.78
C VAL A 515 -35.41 24.72 -13.58
N PRO A 516 -35.20 25.21 -12.33
CA PRO A 516 -35.46 26.61 -11.98
C PRO A 516 -34.22 27.42 -11.61
N TRP A 517 -34.28 28.72 -11.92
CA TRP A 517 -33.30 29.73 -11.58
C TRP A 517 -33.39 30.17 -10.10
N MET A 518 -32.44 29.75 -9.29
CA MET A 518 -31.92 30.39 -8.06
C MET A 518 -30.49 29.82 -7.92
N THR A 519 -29.37 30.54 -7.89
CA THR A 519 -29.01 31.91 -7.57
C THR A 519 -27.62 32.12 -8.20
N PHE A 520 -27.46 33.08 -9.12
CA PHE A 520 -26.15 33.40 -9.73
C PHE A 520 -26.02 34.91 -9.99
N MET A 521 -26.30 35.71 -8.97
CA MET A 521 -26.27 37.18 -9.05
C MET A 521 -25.46 37.84 -7.92
N ASP A 522 -24.47 37.15 -7.34
CA ASP A 522 -23.60 37.73 -6.29
C ASP A 522 -22.11 37.82 -6.66
N PHE A 523 -21.72 37.71 -7.93
CA PHE A 523 -20.33 37.90 -8.33
C PHE A 523 -20.16 38.74 -9.59
N ILE A 524 -20.49 40.03 -9.51
CA ILE A 524 -19.79 41.08 -10.27
C ILE A 524 -19.59 42.27 -9.32
N PRO A 525 -18.34 42.68 -9.01
CA PRO A 525 -18.08 43.91 -8.27
C PRO A 525 -18.34 45.13 -9.16
N GLN A 526 -18.89 46.20 -8.57
CA GLN A 526 -18.98 47.53 -9.19
C GLN A 526 -17.61 48.12 -9.48
#